data_AF-A0A6G5R6X9-F1
#
_entry.id   AF-A0A6G5R6X9-F1
#
_cell.length_a   1.000
_cell.length_b   1.000
_cell.length_c   1.000
_cell.angle_alpha   90.00
_cell.angle_beta   90.00
_cell.angle_gamma   90.00
#
_symmetry.space_group_name_H-M   'P 1'
#
loop_
_entity.id
_entity.type
_entity.pdbx_description
1 polymer ?
#
loop_
_entity_poly.entity_id
_entity_poly.type
_entity_poly.pdbx_seq_one_letter_code
_entity_poly.pdbx_strand_id
1 'polypeptide(L)'
;MPWVRDYVRSDGTPVRGHSRWAPGARREVTIFAGFALAVVALGNGSTTAGSGGEAPRPQPTVQYPIRFDDAPPPRIQQPRPTVSYPVRFPQTGNR
;
A
#
# COMPACT_ATOMS: atom_id res chain seq x y z
N MET A 1 1.66 10.21 17.44
CA MET A 1 2.00 11.54 16.86
C MET A 1 2.59 12.42 17.97
N PRO A 2 3.70 13.14 17.75
CA PRO A 2 4.29 13.98 18.78
C PRO A 2 3.38 15.19 19.08
N TRP A 3 2.72 15.14 20.23
CA TRP A 3 1.89 16.21 20.77
C TRP A 3 2.75 17.12 21.66
N VAL A 4 2.76 18.42 21.35
CA VAL A 4 3.36 19.43 22.23
C VAL A 4 2.31 19.81 23.27
N ARG A 5 2.65 19.65 24.55
CA ARG A 5 1.78 20.05 25.67
C ARG A 5 1.78 21.56 25.82
N ASP A 6 0.72 22.08 26.41
CA ASP A 6 0.62 23.48 26.81
C ASP A 6 1.76 23.82 27.76
N TYR A 7 2.39 24.98 27.54
CA TYR A 7 3.47 25.46 28.40
C TYR A 7 3.52 26.98 28.39
N VAL A 8 4.13 27.54 29.44
CA VAL A 8 4.43 28.97 29.53
C VAL A 8 5.89 29.15 29.18
N ARG A 9 6.18 30.01 28.20
CA ARG A 9 7.57 30.38 27.85
C ARG A 9 8.18 31.22 28.97
N SER A 10 9.50 31.34 28.99
CA SER A 10 10.23 32.17 29.97
C SER A 10 9.90 33.67 29.89
N ASP A 11 9.32 34.12 28.77
CA ASP A 11 8.81 35.48 28.54
C ASP A 11 7.37 35.68 29.07
N GLY A 12 6.78 34.67 29.71
CA GLY A 12 5.40 34.70 30.22
C GLY A 12 4.32 34.43 29.17
N THR A 13 4.68 34.21 27.91
CA THR A 13 3.69 33.94 26.85
C THR A 13 3.13 32.52 26.97
N PRO A 14 1.80 32.35 27.06
CA PRO A 14 1.18 31.03 27.09
C PRO A 14 1.14 30.44 25.68
N VAL A 15 1.71 29.24 25.52
CA VAL A 15 1.69 28.48 24.26
C VAL A 15 0.70 27.34 24.39
N ARG A 16 -0.32 27.32 23.53
CA ARG A 16 -1.26 26.21 23.43
C ARG A 16 -0.59 24.97 22.84
N GLY A 17 -1.02 23.83 23.34
CA GLY A 17 -0.62 22.53 22.83
C GLY A 17 -1.04 22.37 21.37
N HIS A 18 -0.16 21.76 20.60
CA HIS A 18 -0.37 21.55 19.17
C HIS A 18 0.29 20.26 18.70
N SER A 19 -0.32 19.66 17.69
CA SER A 19 0.24 18.47 17.05
C SER A 19 1.34 18.86 16.06
N ARG A 20 2.51 18.25 16.21
CA ARG A 20 3.61 18.34 15.25
C ARG A 20 3.62 17.11 14.36
N TRP A 21 3.68 17.35 13.07
CA TRP A 21 3.78 16.32 12.04
C TRP A 21 5.22 16.35 11.51
N ALA A 22 5.75 15.21 11.06
CA ALA A 22 7.05 15.19 10.41
C ALA A 22 7.06 16.13 9.18
N PRO A 23 8.21 16.72 8.82
CA PRO A 23 8.33 17.49 7.58
C PRO A 23 7.78 16.69 6.40
N GLY A 24 6.87 17.27 5.61
CA GLY A 24 6.21 16.59 4.48
C GLY A 24 4.90 15.87 4.82
N ALA A 25 4.73 15.35 6.04
CA ALA A 25 3.59 14.49 6.38
C ALA A 25 2.22 15.17 6.23
N ARG A 26 2.11 16.47 6.50
CA ARG A 26 0.84 17.21 6.26
C ARG A 26 0.46 17.24 4.78
N ARG A 27 1.43 17.52 3.90
CA ARG A 27 1.19 17.62 2.46
C ARG A 27 0.80 16.27 1.88
N GLU A 28 1.53 15.22 2.25
CA GLU A 28 1.26 13.85 1.79
C GLU A 28 -0.09 13.35 2.28
N VAL A 29 -0.45 13.59 3.55
CA VAL A 29 -1.76 13.19 4.09
C VAL A 29 -2.90 13.97 3.44
N THR A 30 -2.73 15.28 3.17
CA THR A 30 -3.73 16.04 2.42
C THR A 30 -3.93 15.50 1.01
N ILE A 31 -2.85 15.16 0.30
CA ILE A 31 -2.92 14.56 -1.04
C ILE A 31 -3.63 13.20 -0.98
N PHE A 32 -3.23 12.35 -0.04
CA PHE A 32 -3.84 11.02 0.14
C PHE A 32 -5.34 11.14 0.48
N ALA A 33 -5.70 11.99 1.43
CA ALA A 33 -7.08 12.22 1.82
C ALA A 33 -7.91 12.78 0.65
N GLY A 34 -7.36 13.75 -0.10
CA GLY A 34 -8.02 14.31 -1.28
C GLY A 34 -8.23 13.27 -2.38
N PHE A 35 -7.23 12.44 -2.65
CA PHE A 35 -7.35 11.35 -3.64
C PHE A 35 -8.37 10.31 -3.20
N ALA A 36 -8.32 9.87 -1.94
CA ALA A 36 -9.30 8.94 -1.39
C ALA A 36 -10.73 9.50 -1.47
N LEU A 37 -10.92 10.78 -1.12
CA LEU A 37 -12.22 11.44 -1.22
C LEU A 37 -12.70 11.55 -2.67
N ALA A 38 -11.81 11.86 -3.62
CA ALA A 38 -12.14 11.90 -5.04
C ALA A 38 -12.56 10.52 -5.58
N VAL A 39 -11.83 9.46 -5.22
CA VAL A 39 -12.17 8.07 -5.59
C VAL A 39 -13.52 7.68 -5.01
N VAL A 40 -13.79 8.00 -3.75
CA VAL A 40 -15.09 7.73 -3.10
C VAL A 40 -16.21 8.53 -3.78
N ALA A 41 -16.01 9.82 -4.06
CA ALA A 41 -17.03 10.66 -4.69
C ALA A 41 -17.34 10.21 -6.13
N LEU A 42 -16.33 9.82 -6.90
CA LEU A 42 -16.49 9.35 -8.28
C LEU A 42 -17.06 7.92 -8.34
N GLY A 43 -16.68 7.06 -7.40
CA GLY A 43 -17.21 5.70 -7.28
C GLY A 43 -18.61 5.62 -6.67
N ASN A 44 -19.00 6.59 -5.83
CA ASN A 44 -20.32 6.70 -5.19
C ASN A 44 -21.05 7.96 -5.67
N GLY A 45 -21.18 8.16 -6.97
CA GLY A 45 -21.97 9.27 -7.51
C GLY A 45 -23.36 9.30 -6.88
N SER A 46 -23.61 10.30 -6.01
CA SER A 46 -24.83 10.57 -5.22
C SER A 46 -24.97 9.98 -3.80
N THR A 47 -24.03 10.24 -2.89
CA THR A 47 -24.34 10.19 -1.43
C THR A 47 -24.05 11.51 -0.74
N THR A 48 -24.94 12.49 -0.96
CA THR A 48 -25.19 13.55 0.01
C THR A 48 -25.72 12.88 1.28
N ALA A 49 -25.15 13.24 2.43
CA ALA A 49 -25.58 12.76 3.73
C ALA A 49 -27.09 12.97 3.93
N GLY A 50 -27.85 11.89 3.96
CA GLY A 50 -29.30 11.91 4.15
C GLY A 50 -29.86 10.50 4.25
N SER A 51 -30.32 10.14 5.46
CA SER A 51 -31.33 9.13 5.80
C SER A 51 -31.49 7.87 4.93
N GLY A 52 -31.19 6.71 5.52
CA GLY A 52 -31.97 5.48 5.37
C GLY A 52 -32.17 4.97 3.94
N GLY A 53 -31.22 4.20 3.44
CA GLY A 53 -31.39 3.38 2.25
C GLY A 53 -30.39 2.25 2.29
N GLU A 54 -30.88 1.02 2.44
CA GLU A 54 -30.11 -0.23 2.40
C GLU A 54 -29.19 -0.22 1.17
N ALA A 55 -27.88 -0.15 1.42
CA ALA A 55 -26.89 -0.29 0.35
C ALA A 55 -27.03 -1.69 -0.27
N PRO A 56 -27.00 -1.84 -1.61
CA PRO A 56 -27.09 -3.16 -2.22
C PRO A 56 -25.93 -4.03 -1.73
N ARG A 57 -26.27 -5.11 -1.03
CA ARG A 57 -25.30 -6.07 -0.49
C ARG A 57 -24.48 -6.63 -1.65
N PRO A 58 -23.14 -6.50 -1.63
CA PRO A 58 -22.30 -7.06 -2.69
C PRO A 58 -22.48 -8.58 -2.70
N GLN A 59 -22.93 -9.11 -3.84
CA GLN A 59 -22.98 -10.55 -4.04
C GLN A 59 -21.55 -11.05 -4.24
N PRO A 60 -21.12 -12.11 -3.53
CA PRO A 60 -19.82 -12.70 -3.76
C PRO A 60 -19.81 -13.35 -5.15
N THR A 61 -19.14 -12.71 -6.11
CA THR A 61 -19.00 -13.20 -7.49
C THR A 61 -18.20 -14.51 -7.57
N VAL A 62 -17.45 -14.87 -6.52
CA VAL A 62 -16.56 -16.03 -6.51
C VAL A 62 -16.66 -16.74 -5.15
N GLN A 63 -17.02 -18.03 -5.17
CA GLN A 63 -16.88 -18.91 -4.03
C GLN A 63 -15.53 -19.63 -4.13
N TYR A 64 -14.70 -19.47 -3.10
CA TYR A 64 -13.47 -20.24 -2.95
C TYR A 64 -13.76 -21.59 -2.28
N PRO A 65 -12.96 -22.63 -2.57
CA PRO A 65 -11.82 -22.64 -3.50
C PRO A 65 -12.24 -22.82 -4.97
N ILE A 66 -11.51 -22.16 -5.87
CA ILE A 66 -11.67 -22.32 -7.33
C ILE A 66 -11.15 -23.71 -7.71
N ARG A 67 -11.98 -24.52 -8.38
CA ARG A 67 -11.57 -25.80 -8.97
C ARG A 67 -11.21 -25.59 -10.44
N PHE A 68 -10.10 -26.19 -10.87
CA PHE A 68 -9.61 -26.12 -12.25
C PHE A 68 -9.74 -27.50 -12.89
N ASP A 69 -10.96 -28.00 -12.96
CA ASP A 69 -11.23 -29.36 -13.46
C ASP A 69 -10.89 -29.51 -14.96
N ASP A 70 -10.92 -28.40 -15.72
CA ASP A 70 -10.65 -28.34 -17.17
C ASP A 70 -9.30 -27.67 -17.55
N ALA A 71 -8.34 -27.60 -16.62
CA ALA A 71 -7.04 -27.01 -16.95
C ALA A 71 -6.28 -27.88 -17.98
N PRO A 72 -5.74 -27.30 -19.07
CA PRO A 72 -4.87 -28.02 -19.99
C PRO A 72 -3.65 -28.60 -19.25
N PRO A 73 -3.19 -29.81 -19.61
CA PRO A 73 -2.07 -30.43 -18.94
C PRO A 73 -0.81 -29.55 -19.04
N PRO A 74 0.00 -29.46 -17.97
CA PRO A 74 1.21 -28.67 -17.98
C PRO A 74 2.15 -29.21 -19.06
N ARG A 75 2.57 -28.32 -19.98
CA ARG A 75 3.60 -28.66 -20.97
C ARG A 75 4.94 -28.72 -20.25
N ILE A 76 5.36 -29.92 -19.88
CA ILE A 76 6.68 -30.16 -19.32
C ILE A 76 7.70 -29.90 -20.43
N GLN A 77 8.44 -28.78 -20.34
CA GLN A 77 9.57 -28.54 -21.22
C GLN A 77 10.75 -29.39 -20.74
N GLN A 78 11.23 -30.29 -21.59
CA GLN A 78 12.40 -31.08 -21.27
C GLN A 78 13.65 -30.18 -21.27
N PRO A 79 14.46 -30.17 -20.20
CA PRO A 79 15.67 -29.37 -20.16
C PRO A 79 16.58 -29.79 -21.33
N ARG A 80 16.96 -28.81 -22.15
CA ARG A 80 17.95 -29.04 -23.22
C ARG A 80 19.33 -29.15 -22.58
N PRO A 81 20.18 -30.09 -23.02
CA PRO A 81 21.53 -30.18 -22.49
C PRO A 81 22.29 -28.87 -22.76
N THR A 82 22.62 -28.16 -21.68
CA THR A 82 23.54 -27.02 -21.73
C THR A 82 24.95 -27.56 -21.80
N VAL A 83 25.70 -27.20 -22.85
CA VAL A 83 27.12 -27.56 -22.95
C VAL A 83 27.87 -26.87 -21.82
N SER A 84 28.44 -27.64 -20.89
CA SER A 84 29.29 -27.10 -19.83
C SER A 84 30.74 -27.03 -20.31
N TYR A 85 31.25 -25.83 -20.50
CA TYR A 85 32.69 -25.62 -20.71
C TYR A 85 33.41 -25.50 -19.37
N PRO A 86 34.69 -25.91 -19.30
CA PRO A 86 35.43 -25.81 -18.06
C PRO A 86 35.66 -24.34 -17.67
N VAL A 87 35.22 -23.97 -16.47
CA VAL A 87 35.60 -22.69 -15.86
C VAL A 87 37.02 -22.82 -15.33
N ARG A 88 37.95 -21.97 -15.80
CA ARG A 88 39.32 -21.88 -15.27
C ARG A 88 39.36 -20.80 -14.21
N PHE A 89 39.65 -21.15 -12.97
CA PHE A 89 39.87 -20.19 -11.90
C PHE A 89 41.35 -19.78 -11.89
N PRO A 90 41.68 -18.48 -11.92
CA PRO A 90 43.06 -18.04 -11.74
C PRO A 90 43.51 -18.36 -10.31
N GLN A 91 44.68 -19.00 -10.17
CA GLN A 91 45.32 -19.13 -8.87
C GLN A 91 45.87 -17.75 -8.47
N THR A 92 45.29 -17.15 -7.44
CA THR A 92 45.90 -15.99 -6.78
C THR A 92 47.13 -16.50 -6.03
N GLY A 93 48.29 -16.45 -6.67
CA GLY A 93 49.57 -16.72 -6.03
C GLY A 93 49.84 -15.66 -4.96
N ASN A 94 49.96 -16.11 -3.71
CA ASN A 94 50.33 -15.29 -2.57
C ASN A 94 51.86 -15.11 -2.50
N ARG A 95 52.27 -13.87 -2.24
CA ARG A 95 53.62 -13.34 -1.95
C ARG A 95 54.54 -13.04 -3.12
#